data_AF-A0A9P0FKQ6-F1
#
_entry.id   AF-A0A9P0FKQ6-F1
#
_cell.length_a   1.000
_cell.length_b   1.000
_cell.length_c   1.000
_cell.angle_alpha   90.00
_cell.angle_beta   90.00
_cell.angle_gamma   90.00
#
_symmetry.space_group_name_H-M   'P 1'
#
loop_
_entity.id
_entity.type
_entity.pdbx_description
1 polymer ?
#
loop_
_entity_poly.entity_id
_entity_poly.type
_entity_poly.pdbx_seq_one_letter_code
_entity_poly.pdbx_strand_id
1 'polypeptide(L)'
;MDLLKKDTYKDEDWRLFIDSSKRSIKGVLLHNTNSYAPIPIAHSTVMKEEYNNVKMLLNKVKYASHKWLICGDLKIISMILGQQSGFTKEPCFLCLWNSRDRANHYVKKDWPERE
;
A
#
# COMPACT_ATOMS: atom_id res chain seq x y z
N MET A 1 27.35 12.27 3.01
CA MET A 1 26.45 11.36 2.27
C MET A 1 27.27 10.14 1.92
N ASP A 2 27.15 9.08 2.69
CA ASP A 2 27.74 7.80 2.29
C ASP A 2 27.00 7.31 1.05
N LEU A 3 27.67 7.33 -0.08
CA LEU A 3 27.16 6.77 -1.33
C LEU A 3 26.94 5.28 -1.09
N LEU A 4 25.73 4.79 -1.38
CA LEU A 4 25.43 3.36 -1.43
C LEU A 4 26.51 2.68 -2.28
N LYS A 5 27.33 1.81 -1.65
CA LYS A 5 28.36 1.07 -2.38
C LYS A 5 27.67 0.19 -3.42
N LYS A 6 28.38 -0.09 -4.51
CA LYS A 6 27.91 -1.02 -5.53
C LYS A 6 27.69 -2.40 -4.88
N ASP A 7 26.56 -3.04 -5.18
CA ASP A 7 26.18 -4.37 -4.68
C ASP A 7 25.86 -4.49 -3.17
N THR A 8 25.58 -3.37 -2.48
CA THR A 8 25.12 -3.36 -1.07
C THR A 8 23.60 -3.35 -0.90
N TYR A 9 22.85 -3.62 -1.95
CA TYR A 9 21.39 -3.64 -1.87
C TYR A 9 20.91 -4.76 -0.93
N LYS A 10 20.07 -4.38 0.03
CA LYS A 10 19.36 -5.30 0.93
C LYS A 10 17.89 -4.97 0.91
N ASP A 11 17.03 -5.94 0.65
CA ASP A 11 15.58 -5.70 0.53
C ASP A 11 14.97 -5.11 1.81
N GLU A 12 15.45 -5.56 2.98
CA GLU A 12 14.98 -5.15 4.31
C GLU A 12 15.16 -3.66 4.61
N ASP A 13 16.08 -2.98 3.92
CA ASP A 13 16.35 -1.55 4.11
C ASP A 13 15.36 -0.65 3.36
N TRP A 14 14.49 -1.25 2.52
CA TRP A 14 13.58 -0.53 1.64
C TRP A 14 12.11 -0.90 1.87
N ARG A 15 11.27 0.09 1.64
CA ARG A 15 9.81 -0.07 1.57
C ARG A 15 9.30 0.42 0.22
N LEU A 16 8.32 -0.31 -0.31
CA LEU A 16 7.65 0.02 -1.56
C LEU A 16 6.47 0.93 -1.27
N PHE A 17 6.58 2.19 -1.67
CA PHE A 17 5.47 3.13 -1.69
C PHE A 17 4.72 3.03 -3.01
N ILE A 18 3.41 2.79 -2.94
CA ILE A 18 2.52 2.78 -4.10
C ILE A 18 1.55 3.95 -3.94
N ASP A 19 1.59 4.84 -4.92
CA ASP A 19 0.67 5.96 -5.06
C ASP A 19 -0.14 5.78 -6.34
N SER A 20 -1.40 6.20 -6.31
CA SER A 20 -2.26 6.08 -7.47
C SER A 20 -3.25 7.20 -7.57
N SER A 21 -3.69 7.45 -8.79
CA SER A 21 -4.71 8.42 -9.11
C SER A 21 -5.74 7.79 -10.05
N LYS A 22 -6.74 8.57 -10.42
CA LYS A 22 -7.74 8.18 -11.43
C LYS A 22 -7.15 7.86 -12.81
N ARG A 23 -5.89 8.23 -13.08
CA ARG A 23 -5.25 8.05 -14.39
C ARG A 23 -3.80 7.57 -14.31
N SER A 24 -3.28 7.32 -13.12
CA SER A 24 -1.89 6.90 -12.99
C SER A 24 -1.67 6.00 -11.80
N ILE A 25 -0.63 5.18 -11.88
CA ILE A 25 -0.09 4.42 -10.75
C ILE A 25 1.43 4.63 -10.74
N LYS A 26 1.99 4.78 -9.55
CA LYS A 26 3.43 4.95 -9.31
C LYS A 26 3.88 3.98 -8.21
N GLY A 27 5.04 3.38 -8.41
CA GLY A 27 5.76 2.61 -7.41
C GLY A 27 7.12 3.24 -7.16
N VAL A 28 7.42 3.54 -5.90
CA VAL A 28 8.63 4.23 -5.48
C VAL A 28 9.25 3.47 -4.31
N LEU A 29 10.55 3.19 -4.38
CA LEU A 29 11.28 2.67 -3.23
C LEU A 29 11.72 3.82 -2.34
N LEU A 30 11.44 3.66 -1.06
CA LEU A 30 11.87 4.56 0.01
C LEU A 30 12.81 3.78 0.92
N HIS A 31 13.97 4.35 1.22
CA HIS A 31 14.86 3.77 2.23
C HIS A 31 14.30 4.03 3.62
N ASN A 32 14.36 3.05 4.52
CA ASN A 32 13.71 3.12 5.84
C ASN A 32 14.25 4.26 6.73
N THR A 33 15.51 4.63 6.59
CA THR A 33 16.12 5.78 7.30
C THR A 33 15.69 7.16 6.76
N ASN A 34 15.03 7.20 5.59
CA ASN A 34 14.73 8.42 4.83
C ASN A 34 15.96 9.32 4.53
N SER A 35 17.18 8.78 4.63
CA SER A 35 18.42 9.52 4.33
C SER A 35 18.77 9.56 2.85
N TYR A 36 18.09 8.76 2.03
CA TYR A 36 18.33 8.64 0.60
C TYR A 36 17.14 9.16 -0.20
N ALA A 37 17.42 9.61 -1.42
CA ALA A 37 16.38 10.04 -2.34
C ALA A 37 15.43 8.87 -2.70
N PRO A 38 14.13 9.13 -2.85
CA PRO A 38 13.18 8.15 -3.36
C PRO A 38 13.55 7.66 -4.76
N ILE A 39 13.43 6.35 -5.01
CA ILE A 39 13.78 5.74 -6.30
C ILE A 39 12.49 5.31 -7.00
N PRO A 40 12.07 5.96 -8.09
CA PRO A 40 10.91 5.51 -8.85
C PRO A 40 11.24 4.22 -9.60
N ILE A 41 10.48 3.15 -9.32
CA ILE A 41 10.68 1.82 -9.94
C ILE A 41 9.54 1.42 -10.88
N ALA A 42 8.38 2.08 -10.78
CA ALA A 42 7.25 1.84 -11.66
C ALA A 42 6.46 3.13 -11.88
N HIS A 43 6.03 3.37 -13.11
CA HIS A 43 5.17 4.49 -13.47
C HIS A 43 4.27 4.13 -14.64
N SER A 44 2.99 4.48 -14.55
CA SER A 44 2.04 4.39 -15.65
C SER A 44 1.09 5.57 -15.63
N THR A 45 0.82 6.15 -16.79
CA THR A 45 -0.12 7.27 -16.99
C THR A 45 -1.44 6.83 -17.61
N VAL A 46 -1.64 5.52 -17.74
CA VAL A 46 -2.83 4.92 -18.36
C VAL A 46 -3.55 4.02 -17.37
N MET A 47 -2.79 3.37 -16.48
CA MET A 47 -3.35 2.49 -15.46
C MET A 47 -3.96 3.30 -14.34
N LYS A 48 -5.17 2.90 -13.95
CA LYS A 48 -5.92 3.48 -12.84
C LYS A 48 -5.77 2.61 -11.62
N GLU A 49 -6.09 3.19 -10.48
CA GLU A 49 -6.20 2.52 -9.20
C GLU A 49 -7.28 1.42 -9.20
N GLU A 50 -6.87 0.21 -9.60
CA GLU A 50 -7.69 -1.00 -9.66
C GLU A 50 -6.86 -2.21 -9.24
N TYR A 51 -7.50 -3.20 -8.64
CA TYR A 51 -6.84 -4.40 -8.10
C TYR A 51 -5.93 -5.10 -9.12
N ASN A 52 -6.43 -5.33 -10.35
CA ASN A 52 -5.66 -6.00 -11.41
C ASN A 52 -4.42 -5.19 -11.82
N ASN A 53 -4.53 -3.86 -11.82
CA ASN A 53 -3.43 -2.97 -12.16
C ASN A 53 -2.36 -2.95 -11.06
N VAL A 54 -2.75 -2.95 -9.79
CA VAL A 54 -1.83 -3.07 -8.64
C VAL A 54 -1.13 -4.44 -8.66
N LYS A 55 -1.87 -5.52 -8.91
CA LYS A 55 -1.30 -6.87 -9.07
C LYS A 55 -0.28 -6.93 -10.20
N MET A 56 -0.58 -6.30 -11.34
CA MET A 56 0.35 -6.22 -12.46
C MET A 56 1.61 -5.44 -12.10
N LEU A 57 1.49 -4.32 -11.38
CA LEU A 57 2.62 -3.55 -10.88
C LEU A 57 3.52 -4.41 -9.98
N LEU A 58 2.95 -5.08 -8.97
CA LEU A 58 3.69 -5.94 -8.04
C LEU A 58 4.45 -7.07 -8.76
N ASN A 59 3.84 -7.66 -9.79
CA ASN A 59 4.49 -8.67 -10.62
C ASN A 59 5.65 -8.08 -11.44
N LYS A 60 5.47 -6.90 -12.03
CA LYS A 60 6.50 -6.24 -12.86
C LYS A 60 7.71 -5.79 -12.05
N VAL A 61 7.51 -5.34 -10.81
CA VAL A 61 8.60 -5.00 -9.89
C VAL A 61 9.18 -6.21 -9.16
N LYS A 62 8.75 -7.43 -9.51
CA LYS A 62 9.21 -8.70 -8.91
C LYS A 62 9.09 -8.70 -7.39
N TYR A 63 7.99 -8.17 -6.86
CA TYR A 63 7.78 -8.02 -5.41
C TYR A 63 8.03 -9.32 -4.64
N ALA A 64 7.66 -10.48 -5.19
CA ALA A 64 7.85 -11.79 -4.54
C ALA A 64 9.31 -12.11 -4.19
N SER A 65 10.28 -11.57 -4.95
CA SER A 65 11.70 -11.76 -4.69
C SER A 65 12.23 -10.87 -3.57
N HIS A 66 11.67 -9.66 -3.45
CA HIS A 66 12.16 -8.62 -2.55
C HIS A 66 11.42 -8.58 -1.22
N LYS A 67 10.09 -8.80 -1.23
CA LYS A 67 9.22 -8.77 -0.05
C LYS A 67 9.33 -7.46 0.75
N TRP A 68 9.52 -6.33 0.06
CA TRP A 68 9.55 -5.00 0.69
C TRP A 68 8.30 -4.76 1.55
N LEU A 69 8.45 -3.97 2.60
CA LEU A 69 7.27 -3.46 3.31
C LEU A 69 6.48 -2.56 2.36
N ILE A 70 5.16 -2.77 2.26
CA ILE A 70 4.31 -1.94 1.39
C ILE A 70 3.76 -0.76 2.19
N CYS A 71 3.84 0.42 1.58
CA CYS A 71 3.24 1.66 2.06
C CYS A 71 2.40 2.28 0.94
N GLY A 72 1.31 2.95 1.30
CA GLY A 72 0.41 3.60 0.34
C GLY A 72 -0.74 4.28 1.06
N ASP A 73 -1.62 4.90 0.30
CA ASP A 73 -2.88 5.39 0.84
C ASP A 73 -3.78 4.23 1.33
N LEU A 74 -4.84 4.58 2.06
CA LEU A 74 -5.77 3.61 2.64
C LEU A 74 -6.38 2.69 1.57
N LYS A 75 -6.63 3.20 0.36
CA LYS A 75 -7.34 2.47 -0.67
C LYS A 75 -6.41 1.45 -1.34
N ILE A 76 -5.16 1.80 -1.62
CA ILE A 76 -4.11 0.85 -2.04
C ILE A 76 -3.94 -0.27 -1.01
N ILE A 77 -3.79 0.07 0.27
CA ILE A 77 -3.63 -0.93 1.34
C ILE A 77 -4.86 -1.83 1.42
N SER A 78 -6.07 -1.27 1.35
CA SER A 78 -7.32 -2.05 1.35
C SER A 78 -7.40 -3.05 0.19
N MET A 79 -6.99 -2.65 -1.03
CA MET A 79 -6.99 -3.55 -2.19
C MET A 79 -5.97 -4.67 -2.07
N ILE A 80 -4.79 -4.38 -1.53
CA ILE A 80 -3.73 -5.38 -1.31
C ILE A 80 -4.16 -6.40 -0.25
N LEU A 81 -4.88 -5.96 0.79
CA LEU A 81 -5.46 -6.82 1.81
C LEU A 81 -6.74 -7.55 1.34
N GLY A 82 -7.15 -7.37 0.07
CA GLY A 82 -8.31 -8.05 -0.50
C GLY A 82 -9.66 -7.54 0.02
N GLN A 83 -9.70 -6.33 0.60
CA GLN A 83 -10.96 -5.76 1.06
C GLN A 83 -11.89 -5.42 -0.11
N GLN A 84 -13.19 -5.65 0.12
CA GLN A 84 -14.22 -5.32 -0.87
C GLN A 84 -14.36 -3.79 -0.98
N SER A 85 -14.39 -3.31 -2.22
CA SER A 85 -14.68 -1.90 -2.53
C SER A 85 -16.17 -1.56 -2.39
N GLY A 86 -16.49 -0.27 -2.21
CA GLY A 86 -17.86 0.23 -2.09
C GLY A 86 -18.30 0.46 -0.65
N PHE A 87 -19.62 0.48 -0.41
CA PHE A 87 -20.20 0.70 0.92
C PHE A 87 -20.24 -0.61 1.73
N THR A 88 -19.05 -1.12 2.03
CA THR A 88 -18.83 -2.38 2.76
C THR A 88 -19.19 -2.18 4.23
N LYS A 89 -19.86 -3.18 4.84
CA LYS A 89 -20.28 -3.12 6.25
C LYS A 89 -19.09 -2.93 7.19
N GLU A 90 -17.98 -3.60 6.92
CA GLU A 90 -16.78 -3.60 7.77
C GLU A 90 -15.56 -3.16 6.94
N PRO A 91 -15.42 -1.86 6.61
CA PRO A 91 -14.37 -1.40 5.69
C PRO A 91 -12.99 -1.27 6.35
N CYS A 92 -12.90 -1.31 7.68
CA CYS A 92 -11.62 -1.23 8.37
C CYS A 92 -10.83 -2.55 8.24
N PHE A 93 -9.54 -2.46 7.93
CA PHE A 93 -8.66 -3.63 7.81
C PHE A 93 -8.06 -4.07 9.15
N LEU A 94 -8.18 -3.27 10.20
CA LEU A 94 -7.70 -3.59 11.55
C LEU A 94 -8.80 -4.17 12.46
N CYS A 95 -10.06 -3.76 12.24
CA CYS A 95 -11.16 -4.12 13.11
C CYS A 95 -12.49 -4.26 12.34
N LEU A 96 -13.48 -4.86 12.98
CA LEU A 96 -14.83 -5.06 12.46
C LEU A 96 -15.71 -3.82 12.70
N TRP A 97 -15.19 -2.64 12.37
CA TRP A 97 -15.92 -1.37 12.48
C TRP A 97 -17.13 -1.36 11.53
N ASN A 98 -18.34 -1.32 12.09
CA ASN A 98 -19.57 -1.37 11.28
C ASN A 98 -19.94 0.00 10.72
N SER A 99 -19.59 0.27 9.47
CA SER A 99 -19.90 1.52 8.76
C SER A 99 -21.40 1.80 8.60
N ARG A 100 -22.25 0.80 8.83
CA ARG A 100 -23.72 0.91 8.73
C ARG A 100 -24.39 1.18 10.07
N ASP A 101 -23.68 1.05 11.20
CA ASP A 101 -24.20 1.27 12.55
C ASP A 101 -24.18 2.75 12.97
N ARG A 102 -25.00 3.56 12.30
CA ARG A 102 -25.06 5.02 12.52
C ARG A 102 -25.40 5.40 13.97
N ALA A 103 -26.07 4.53 14.72
CA ALA A 103 -26.45 4.78 16.11
C ALA A 103 -25.23 4.75 17.03
N ASN A 104 -24.30 3.81 16.81
CA ASN A 104 -23.17 3.60 17.71
C ASN A 104 -21.84 4.18 17.21
N HIS A 105 -21.79 4.80 16.02
CA HIS A 105 -20.56 5.33 15.40
C HIS A 105 -19.73 6.24 16.30
N TYR A 106 -20.39 7.08 17.10
CA TYR A 106 -19.72 8.05 17.97
C TYR A 106 -19.75 7.64 19.46
N VAL A 107 -20.37 6.50 19.78
CA VAL A 107 -20.50 5.98 21.15
C VAL A 107 -19.51 4.85 21.38
N LYS A 108 -19.42 3.92 20.43
CA LYS A 108 -18.56 2.74 20.50
C LYS A 108 -17.18 3.05 19.93
N LYS A 109 -16.18 3.06 20.80
CA LYS A 109 -14.76 3.26 20.45
C LYS A 109 -14.07 1.95 20.11
N ASP A 110 -14.34 0.91 20.89
CA ASP A 110 -13.68 -0.38 20.75
C ASP A 110 -14.50 -1.31 19.86
N TRP A 111 -13.91 -1.71 18.73
CA TRP A 111 -14.49 -2.65 17.78
C TRP A 111 -13.68 -3.94 17.79
N PRO A 112 -14.31 -5.11 17.60
CA PRO A 112 -13.59 -6.38 17.57
C PRO A 112 -12.46 -6.35 16.55
N GLU A 113 -11.31 -6.93 16.90
CA GLU A 113 -10.17 -7.04 15.98
C GLU A 113 -10.53 -7.93 14.79
N ARG A 114 -9.92 -7.64 13.64
CA ARG A 114 -10.01 -8.49 12.45
C ARG A 114 -8.91 -9.54 12.54
N GLU A 115 -9.28 -10.82 12.44
CA GLU A 115 -8.35 -11.95 12.35
C GLU A 115 -7.41 -11.88 11.14
#